data_AF-K1UCK3-F1
#
_entry.id   AF-K1UCK3-F1
#
_cell.length_a   1.000
_cell.length_b   1.000
_cell.length_c   1.000
_cell.angle_alpha   90.00
_cell.angle_beta   90.00
_cell.angle_gamma   90.00
#
_symmetry.space_group_name_H-M   'P 1'
#
loop_
_entity.id
_entity.type
_entity.pdbx_description
1 polymer ?
#
loop_
_entity_poly.entity_id
_entity_poly.type
_entity_poly.pdbx_seq_one_letter_code
_entity_poly.pdbx_strand_id
1 'polypeptide(L)' 'MEKKNIDWSSLGFGYIKTDKRFVANYKDGAWDNGTLTEDDKVVINECAGVPDVEPEEGVFYR' A
#
# COMPACT_ATOMS: atom_id res chain seq x y z
N MET A 1 14.55 6.41 -16.98
CA MET A 1 13.99 5.21 -16.34
C MET A 1 14.96 4.08 -16.65
N GLU A 2 15.83 3.74 -15.71
CA GLU A 2 16.73 2.60 -15.90
C GLU A 2 15.94 1.30 -15.71
N LYS A 3 16.18 0.34 -16.59
CA LYS A 3 15.48 -0.94 -16.56
C LYS A 3 16.02 -1.72 -15.37
N LYS A 4 15.18 -1.97 -14.35
CA LYS A 4 15.59 -2.84 -13.23
C LYS A 4 15.92 -4.22 -13.80
N ASN A 5 17.08 -4.74 -13.42
CA ASN A 5 17.53 -6.07 -13.82
C ASN A 5 16.79 -7.12 -12.98
N ILE A 6 15.61 -7.53 -13.44
CA ILE A 6 14.77 -8.53 -12.78
C ILE A 6 15.17 -9.90 -13.31
N ASP A 7 15.51 -10.82 -12.41
CA ASP A 7 15.68 -12.23 -12.74
C ASP A 7 14.30 -12.88 -12.91
N TRP A 8 13.88 -13.00 -14.17
CA TRP A 8 12.57 -13.54 -14.53
C TRP A 8 12.40 -15.02 -14.18
N SER A 9 13.50 -15.76 -13.97
CA SER A 9 13.46 -17.17 -13.64
C SER A 9 13.16 -17.45 -12.16
N SER A 10 13.37 -16.45 -11.29
CA SER A 10 13.19 -16.53 -9.84
C SER A 10 12.07 -15.64 -9.30
N LEU A 11 11.24 -15.04 -10.16
CA LEU A 11 10.04 -14.30 -9.76
C LEU A 11 9.07 -15.21 -8.99
N GLY A 12 8.99 -15.01 -7.68
CA GLY A 12 7.98 -15.62 -6.82
C GLY A 12 6.67 -14.83 -6.80
N PHE A 13 5.70 -15.31 -6.01
CA PHE A 13 4.40 -14.65 -5.78
C PHE A 13 4.36 -13.80 -4.51
N GLY A 14 5.51 -13.60 -3.87
CA GLY A 14 5.63 -12.73 -2.68
C GLY A 14 5.58 -11.24 -3.03
N TYR A 15 5.46 -10.42 -1.99
CA TYR A 15 5.47 -8.97 -2.14
C TYR A 15 6.83 -8.47 -2.68
N ILE A 16 6.78 -7.62 -3.70
CA ILE A 16 7.94 -6.92 -4.25
C ILE A 16 7.59 -5.43 -4.31
N LYS A 17 8.35 -4.60 -3.59
CA LYS A 17 8.14 -3.16 -3.58
C LYS A 17 8.41 -2.55 -4.95
N THR A 18 7.38 -1.92 -5.52
CA THR A 18 7.46 -1.14 -6.76
C THR A 18 7.75 0.33 -6.47
N ASP A 19 8.15 1.06 -7.51
CA ASP A 19 8.57 2.47 -7.37
C ASP A 19 7.40 3.40 -7.02
N LYS A 20 6.22 3.16 -7.60
CA LYS A 20 5.04 4.02 -7.41
C LYS A 20 3.77 3.21 -7.26
N ARG A 21 2.81 3.78 -6.55
CA ARG A 21 1.46 3.27 -6.37
C ARG A 21 0.44 4.40 -6.43
N PHE A 22 -0.75 4.09 -6.90
CA PHE A 22 -1.85 5.06 -7.00
C PHE A 22 -2.67 5.03 -5.72
N VAL A 23 -2.97 6.20 -5.17
CA VAL A 23 -3.80 6.39 -3.98
C VAL A 23 -4.86 7.43 -4.29
N ALA A 24 -6.12 7.14 -3.98
CA ALA A 24 -7.23 8.07 -4.04
C ALA A 24 -8.01 8.00 -2.73
N ASN A 25 -8.54 9.12 -2.26
CA ASN A 25 -9.34 9.17 -1.05
C ASN A 25 -10.82 9.27 -1.42
N TYR A 26 -11.66 8.52 -0.68
CA TYR A 26 -13.10 8.64 -0.78
C TYR A 26 -13.62 9.45 0.41
N LYS A 27 -14.29 10.57 0.12
CA LYS A 27 -14.84 11.45 1.14
C LYS A 27 -16.12 12.12 0.63
N ASP A 28 -17.09 12.28 1.53
CA ASP A 28 -18.35 13.01 1.25
C ASP A 28 -19.11 12.49 0.01
N GLY A 29 -19.02 11.19 -0.25
CA GLY A 29 -19.74 10.55 -1.37
C GLY A 29 -19.00 10.56 -2.71
N ALA A 30 -17.75 11.02 -2.76
CA ALA A 30 -16.97 11.08 -4.00
C ALA A 30 -15.51 10.65 -3.82
N TRP A 31 -14.91 10.15 -4.89
CA TRP A 31 -13.47 9.93 -5.00
C TRP A 31 -12.78 11.23 -5.42
N ASP A 32 -11.59 11.48 -4.88
CA ASP A 32 -10.70 12.51 -5.41
C ASP A 32 -10.01 12.07 -6.73
N ASN A 33 -9.19 12.95 -7.30
CA ASN A 33 -8.45 12.68 -8.54
C ASN A 33 -7.32 11.65 -8.37
N GLY A 34 -7.03 11.25 -7.14
CA GLY A 34 -5.90 10.43 -6.76
C GLY A 34 -4.53 11.05 -7.04
N THR A 35 -3.50 10.35 -6.61
CA THR A 35 -2.10 10.72 -6.76
C THR A 35 -1.20 9.49 -6.86
N LEU A 36 -0.04 9.64 -7.51
CA LEU A 36 1.02 8.64 -7.47
C LEU A 36 1.94 8.95 -6.30
N THR A 37 2.10 7.97 -5.40
CA THR A 37 3.00 8.05 -4.24
C THR A 37 4.09 6.99 -4.31
N GLU A 38 5.21 7.27 -3.65
CA GLU A 38 6.33 6.34 -3.44
C GLU A 38 6.29 5.69 -2.05
N ASP A 39 5.40 6.15 -1.15
CA ASP A 39 5.18 5.57 0.18
C ASP A 39 4.35 4.28 0.12
N ASP A 40 4.92 3.17 0.56
CA ASP A 40 4.31 1.84 0.56
C ASP A 40 3.40 1.58 1.75
N LYS A 41 3.29 2.55 2.66
CA LYS A 41 2.42 2.46 3.82
C LYS A 41 1.13 3.21 3.56
N VAL A 42 0.05 2.67 4.12
CA VAL A 42 -1.24 3.36 4.18
C VAL A 42 -1.36 3.95 5.59
N VAL A 43 -1.57 5.26 5.68
CA VAL A 43 -1.83 5.94 6.95
C VAL A 43 -3.34 6.01 7.16
N ILE A 44 -3.83 5.39 8.23
CA ILE A 44 -5.25 5.35 8.59
C ILE A 44 -5.43 5.80 10.05
N ASN A 45 -6.62 6.30 10.39
CA ASN A 45 -6.98 6.57 11.77
C ASN A 45 -7.13 5.25 12.54
N GLU A 46 -6.77 5.25 13.82
CA GLU A 46 -6.81 4.10 14.73
C GLU A 46 -8.19 3.48 14.88
N CYS A 47 -9.26 4.26 14.70
CA CYS A 47 -10.65 3.79 14.76
C CYS A 47 -11.21 3.45 13.36
N ALA A 48 -10.39 3.38 12.31
CA ALA A 48 -10.84 3.02 10.98
C ALA A 48 -11.31 1.55 10.96
N GLY A 49 -12.51 1.31 10.46
CA GLY A 49 -13.08 -0.04 10.30
C GLY A 49 -12.45 -0.81 9.14
N VAL A 50 -11.14 -1.01 9.16
CA VAL A 50 -10.43 -1.88 8.24
C VAL A 50 -10.45 -3.30 8.82
N PRO A 51 -11.01 -4.31 8.12
CA PRO A 51 -10.91 -5.69 8.57
C PRO A 51 -9.43 -6.10 8.62
N ASP A 52 -9.05 -6.76 9.71
CA ASP A 52 -7.68 -7.07 10.15
C ASP A 52 -6.63 -7.10 9.01
N VAL A 53 -5.77 -6.07 8.99
CA VAL A 53 -4.44 -6.17 8.39
C VAL A 53 -3.60 -6.98 9.38
N GLU A 54 -3.17 -8.19 9.00
CA GLU A 54 -2.29 -8.99 9.84
C GLU A 54 -1.06 -8.14 10.24
N PRO A 55 -0.86 -7.87 11.54
CA PRO A 55 0.30 -7.14 11.97
C PRO A 55 1.49 -8.10 11.97
N GLU A 56 2.46 -7.88 11.08
CA GLU A 56 3.83 -8.33 11.31
C GLU A 56 4.37 -7.53 12.51
N GLU A 57 4.13 -8.05 13.71
CA GLU A 57 4.61 -7.56 15.00
C GLU A 57 4.14 -6.14 15.40
N GLY A 58 3.03 -6.06 16.14
CA GLY A 58 2.90 -5.02 17.15
C GLY A 58 1.58 -4.25 17.20
N VAL A 59 0.93 -4.45 18.34
CA VAL A 59 0.10 -3.50 19.09
C VAL A 59 -1.32 -3.24 18.57
N PHE A 60 -2.24 -4.03 19.15
CA PHE A 60 -3.64 -3.68 19.31
C PHE A 60 -3.77 -2.73 20.53
N TYR A 61 -4.18 -1.48 20.33
CA TYR A 61 -4.79 -0.71 21.41
C TYR A 61 -6.31 -0.80 21.26
N ARG A 62 -7.00 -0.96 22.41
CA ARG A 62 -8.44 -1.19 22.53
C ARG A 62 -9.28 -0.12 21.83
#